data_AF-A0A7S2TFT1-F1
#
_entry.id   AF-A0A7S2TFT1-F1
#
_cell.length_a   1.000
_cell.length_b   1.000
_cell.length_c   1.000
_cell.angle_alpha   90.00
_cell.angle_beta   90.00
_cell.angle_gamma   90.00
#
_symmetry.space_group_name_H-M   'P 1'
#
loop_
_entity.id
_entity.type
_entity.pdbx_description
1 polymer ?
#
loop_
_entity_poly.entity_id
_entity_poly.type
_entity_poly.pdbx_seq_one_letter_code
_entity_poly.pdbx_strand_id
1 'polypeptide(L)'
;SEFEVIRSSLIESLKQPPNSLSDQTSLLWAEIRAQRYRFDRREAMVNQIHDTTRFSLAAFKEFVNDLLKNGFISIQMHQGTIPTIPGVVGATGNSSLAAEIDLSPDKIKEFKTQRPTYPRPQSAAIHPRSL
;
A
#
# COMPACT_ATOMS: atom_id res chain seq x y z
N SER A 1 -18.26 9.78 17.80
CA SER A 1 -18.56 8.42 17.25
C SER A 1 -17.24 7.74 16.92
N GLU A 2 -17.14 6.41 16.93
CA GLU A 2 -15.87 5.69 16.66
C GLU A 2 -15.20 6.12 15.34
N PHE A 3 -15.99 6.25 14.28
CA PHE A 3 -15.55 6.78 13.00
C PHE A 3 -14.87 8.16 13.11
N GLU A 4 -15.44 9.09 13.88
CA GLU A 4 -14.87 10.43 14.06
C GLU A 4 -13.55 10.40 14.84
N VAL A 5 -13.41 9.47 15.79
CA VAL A 5 -12.18 9.28 16.55
C VAL A 5 -11.07 8.77 15.64
N ILE A 6 -11.35 7.75 14.84
CA ILE A 6 -10.39 7.19 13.87
C ILE A 6 -10.00 8.25 12.83
N ARG A 7 -10.99 8.98 12.29
CA ARG A 7 -10.75 10.06 11.32
C ARG A 7 -9.83 11.14 11.90
N SER A 8 -10.12 11.60 13.11
CA SER A 8 -9.33 12.64 13.79
C SER A 8 -7.91 12.16 14.10
N SER A 9 -7.75 10.93 14.60
CA SER A 9 -6.44 10.34 14.89
C SER A 9 -5.58 10.19 13.63
N LEU A 10 -6.18 9.80 12.50
CA LEU A 10 -5.47 9.71 11.22
C LEU A 10 -5.01 11.09 10.73
N ILE A 11 -5.87 12.11 10.84
CA ILE A 11 -5.51 13.50 10.50
C ILE A 11 -4.35 14.00 11.37
N GLU A 12 -4.42 13.75 12.67
CA GLU A 12 -3.37 14.15 13.62
C GLU A 12 -2.03 13.52 13.24
N SER A 13 -2.01 12.21 12.96
CA SER A 13 -0.82 11.50 12.50
C SER A 13 -0.22 12.10 11.22
N LEU A 14 -1.06 12.47 10.25
CA LEU A 14 -0.60 13.08 8.99
C LEU A 14 -0.06 14.50 9.16
N LYS A 15 -0.59 15.25 10.14
CA LYS A 15 -0.14 16.61 10.46
C LYS A 15 1.16 16.65 11.26
N GLN A 16 1.64 15.52 11.78
CA GLN A 16 2.89 15.49 12.53
C GLN A 16 4.05 16.01 11.66
N PRO A 17 4.78 17.03 12.12
CA PRO A 17 5.94 17.52 11.40
C PRO A 17 7.05 16.45 11.43
N PRO A 18 7.93 16.43 10.41
CA PRO A 18 9.14 15.61 10.48
C PRO A 18 9.97 15.99 11.71
N ASN A 19 10.52 15.00 12.40
CA ASN A 19 11.31 15.20 13.62
C ASN A 19 12.72 15.73 13.32
N SER A 20 13.19 15.58 12.08
CA SER A 20 14.52 15.99 11.64
C SER A 20 14.55 16.49 10.20
N LEU A 21 15.62 17.20 9.84
CA LEU A 21 15.89 17.60 8.46
C LEU A 21 16.04 16.39 7.53
N SER A 22 16.58 15.28 8.04
CA SER A 22 16.68 14.02 7.30
C SER A 22 15.31 13.47 6.94
N ASP A 23 14.36 13.48 7.89
CA ASP A 23 12.98 13.03 7.64
C ASP A 23 12.28 13.92 6.61
N GLN A 24 12.47 15.24 6.74
CA GLN A 24 11.93 16.19 5.76
C GLN A 24 12.49 15.94 4.36
N THR A 25 13.81 15.73 4.25
CA THR A 25 14.47 15.45 2.97
C THR A 25 14.01 14.11 2.38
N SER A 26 13.84 13.09 3.22
CA SER A 26 13.32 11.78 2.82
C SER A 26 11.92 11.89 2.21
N LEU A 27 11.03 12.67 2.82
CA LEU A 27 9.68 12.92 2.31
C LEU A 27 9.70 13.61 0.94
N LEU A 28 10.52 14.65 0.78
CA LEU A 28 10.66 15.35 -0.50
C LEU A 28 11.26 14.44 -1.58
N TRP A 29 12.30 13.68 -1.22
CA TRP A 29 12.98 12.78 -2.13
C TRP A 29 12.08 11.63 -2.60
N ALA A 30 11.17 11.15 -1.74
CA ALA A 30 10.18 10.15 -2.13
C ALA A 30 9.26 10.66 -3.26
N GLU A 31 8.82 11.92 -3.20
CA GLU A 31 7.99 12.53 -4.25
C GLU A 31 8.77 12.74 -5.57
N ILE A 32 10.07 13.08 -5.48
CA ILE A 32 10.96 13.21 -6.64
C ILE A 32 11.22 11.85 -7.28
N ARG A 33 11.59 10.84 -6.49
CA ARG A 33 11.86 9.47 -6.97
C ARG A 33 10.61 8.84 -7.61
N ALA A 34 9.44 9.13 -7.05
CA ALA A 34 8.16 8.67 -7.61
C ALA A 34 7.70 9.49 -8.83
N GLN A 35 8.42 10.56 -9.20
CA GLN A 35 8.06 11.49 -10.29
C GLN A 35 6.66 12.11 -10.11
N ARG A 36 6.21 12.28 -8.86
CA ARG A 36 4.87 12.80 -8.53
C ARG A 36 4.89 14.31 -8.28
N TYR A 37 5.97 14.81 -7.66
CA TYR A 37 6.18 16.23 -7.34
C TYR A 37 5.03 16.89 -6.56
N ARG A 38 4.32 16.13 -5.71
CA ARG A 38 3.22 16.63 -4.87
C ARG A 38 3.75 16.97 -3.48
N PHE A 39 4.41 18.11 -3.34
CA PHE A 39 5.04 18.50 -2.06
C PHE A 39 4.03 18.95 -0.99
N ASP A 40 2.83 19.32 -1.42
CA ASP A 40 1.65 19.65 -0.60
C ASP A 40 0.77 18.43 -0.29
N ARG A 41 1.20 17.22 -0.65
CA ARG A 41 0.40 15.99 -0.56
C ARG A 41 -0.21 15.74 0.82
N ARG A 42 0.49 16.10 1.90
CA ARG A 42 -0.04 15.94 3.26
C ARG A 42 -1.30 16.77 3.48
N GLU A 43 -1.30 18.02 3.03
CA GLU A 43 -2.46 18.91 3.14
C GLU A 43 -3.62 18.40 2.27
N ALA A 44 -3.33 18.00 1.03
CA ALA A 44 -4.33 17.42 0.14
C ALA A 44 -4.95 16.13 0.72
N MET A 45 -4.15 15.27 1.33
CA MET A 45 -4.65 14.03 1.98
C MET A 45 -5.50 14.32 3.21
N VAL A 46 -5.13 15.32 4.03
CA VAL A 46 -5.94 15.75 5.17
C VAL A 46 -7.32 16.21 4.71
N ASN A 47 -7.40 17.01 3.65
CA ASN A 47 -8.68 17.47 3.09
C ASN A 47 -9.53 16.29 2.58
N GLN A 48 -8.91 15.34 1.87
CA GLN A 48 -9.61 14.12 1.43
C GLN A 48 -10.14 13.27 2.59
N ILE A 49 -9.41 13.19 3.70
CA ILE A 49 -9.87 12.46 4.89
C ILE A 49 -11.02 13.19 5.57
N HIS A 50 -11.00 14.53 5.60
CA HIS A 50 -12.14 15.32 6.09
C HIS A 50 -13.41 15.04 5.28
N ASP A 51 -13.30 14.92 3.96
CA ASP A 51 -14.43 14.66 3.06
C ASP A 51 -14.88 13.19 3.06
N THR A 52 -14.10 12.30 3.67
CA THR A 52 -14.43 10.87 3.76
C THR A 52 -15.64 10.67 4.68
N THR A 53 -16.59 9.85 4.23
CA THR A 53 -17.81 9.50 4.97
C THR A 53 -17.83 8.02 5.33
N ARG A 54 -18.69 7.63 6.28
CA ARG A 54 -18.94 6.21 6.57
C ARG A 54 -19.45 5.45 5.35
N PHE A 55 -20.27 6.12 4.52
CA PHE A 55 -20.79 5.54 3.29
C PHE A 55 -19.69 5.26 2.28
N SER A 56 -18.77 6.21 2.05
CA SER A 56 -17.65 6.00 1.13
C SER A 56 -16.70 4.90 1.61
N LEU A 57 -16.50 4.75 2.93
CA LEU A 57 -15.74 3.62 3.48
C LEU A 57 -16.43 2.28 3.28
N ALA A 58 -17.76 2.22 3.47
CA ALA A 58 -18.51 0.99 3.22
C ALA A 58 -18.44 0.59 1.73
N ALA A 59 -18.59 1.55 0.82
CA ALA A 59 -18.45 1.32 -0.61
C ALA A 59 -17.04 0.84 -0.99
N PHE A 60 -15.99 1.43 -0.39
CA PHE A 60 -14.61 0.98 -0.60
C PHE A 60 -14.39 -0.46 -0.11
N LYS A 61 -14.97 -0.82 1.05
CA LYS A 61 -14.89 -2.19 1.57
C LYS A 61 -15.52 -3.20 0.61
N GLU A 62 -16.70 -2.90 0.06
CA GLU A 62 -17.35 -3.76 -0.92
C GLU A 62 -16.53 -3.88 -2.21
N PHE A 63 -15.98 -2.77 -2.72
CA PHE A 63 -15.06 -2.79 -3.85
C PHE A 63 -13.85 -3.72 -3.63
N VAL A 64 -13.19 -3.62 -2.47
CA VAL A 64 -12.06 -4.51 -2.13
C VAL A 64 -12.50 -5.97 -2.03
N ASN A 65 -13.67 -6.25 -1.44
CA ASN A 65 -14.21 -7.61 -1.37
C ASN A 65 -14.46 -8.20 -2.76
N ASP A 66 -14.94 -7.39 -3.70
CA ASP A 66 -15.17 -7.85 -5.07
C ASP A 66 -13.86 -8.10 -5.82
N LEU A 67 -12.83 -7.29 -5.58
CA LEU A 67 -11.50 -7.58 -6.12
C LEU A 67 -10.92 -8.90 -5.59
N LEU A 68 -11.18 -9.23 -4.32
CA LEU A 68 -10.77 -10.50 -3.71
C LEU A 68 -11.53 -11.70 -4.29
N LYS A 69 -12.86 -11.60 -4.37
CA LYS A 69 -13.72 -12.68 -4.90
C LYS A 69 -13.38 -13.02 -6.35
N ASN A 70 -13.07 -12.01 -7.15
CA ASN A 70 -12.74 -12.17 -8.56
C ASN A 70 -11.25 -12.49 -8.81
N GLY A 71 -10.44 -12.63 -7.76
CA GLY A 71 -9.02 -13.00 -7.87
C GLY A 71 -8.12 -11.91 -8.46
N PHE A 72 -8.58 -10.66 -8.53
CA PHE A 72 -7.77 -9.53 -8.99
C PHE A 72 -6.67 -9.15 -8.00
N ILE A 73 -6.92 -9.35 -6.71
CA ILE A 73 -5.95 -9.18 -5.63
C ILE A 73 -5.98 -10.43 -4.74
N SER A 74 -4.85 -10.78 -4.14
CA SER A 74 -4.75 -11.86 -3.16
C SER A 74 -4.10 -11.36 -1.87
N ILE A 75 -4.59 -11.87 -0.73
CA ILE A 75 -4.00 -11.56 0.58
C ILE A 75 -2.89 -12.57 0.83
N GLN A 76 -1.65 -12.10 0.80
CA GLN A 76 -0.51 -12.92 1.25
C GLN A 76 -0.35 -12.75 2.75
N MET A 77 -0.76 -13.76 3.51
CA MET A 77 -0.44 -13.85 4.94
C MET A 77 0.97 -14.41 5.07
N HIS A 78 1.98 -13.55 5.22
CA HIS A 78 3.31 -14.00 5.64
C HIS A 78 3.22 -14.43 7.10
N GLN A 79 3.01 -15.72 7.35
CA GLN A 79 3.31 -16.30 8.66
C GLN A 79 4.83 -16.23 8.82
N GLY A 80 5.30 -15.38 9.74
CA GLY A 80 6.71 -15.35 10.11
C GLY A 80 7.16 -16.76 10.50
N THR A 81 8.28 -17.21 9.95
CA THR A 81 8.96 -18.45 10.34
C THR A 81 9.12 -18.50 11.84
N ILE A 82 8.40 -19.41 12.50
CA ILE A 82 8.75 -19.88 13.84
C ILE A 82 10.11 -20.58 13.67
N PRO A 83 11.18 -20.17 14.38
CA PRO A 83 12.46 -20.87 14.30
C PRO A 83 12.24 -22.32 14.75
N THR A 84 12.49 -23.27 13.86
CA THR A 84 12.49 -24.69 14.19
C THR A 84 13.62 -24.95 15.17
N ILE A 85 13.28 -25.12 16.44
CA ILE A 85 14.18 -25.68 17.44
C ILE A 85 14.38 -27.16 17.06
N PRO A 86 15.62 -27.62 16.81
CA PRO A 86 15.84 -29.03 16.47
C PRO A 86 15.44 -29.91 17.66
N GLY A 87 14.42 -30.76 17.48
CA GLY A 87 14.09 -31.81 18.46
C GLY A 87 12.62 -32.04 18.80
N VAL A 88 11.68 -31.20 18.35
CA VAL A 88 10.24 -31.42 18.65
C VAL A 88 9.53 -32.02 17.44
N VAL A 89 9.35 -33.34 17.50
CA VAL A 89 8.54 -34.11 16.56
C VAL A 89 7.08 -33.98 16.98
N GLY A 90 6.23 -33.40 16.14
CA GLY A 90 4.78 -33.53 16.25
C GLY A 90 4.00 -32.23 16.40
N ALA A 91 3.60 -31.66 15.26
CA ALA A 91 2.31 -30.99 15.12
C ALA A 91 1.92 -31.00 13.64
N THR A 92 1.26 -32.09 13.25
CA THR A 92 0.49 -32.22 12.02
C THR A 92 -0.65 -31.20 12.03
N GLY A 93 -0.70 -30.33 11.01
CA GLY A 93 -1.79 -29.38 10.83
C GLY A 93 -1.70 -28.61 9.51
N ASN A 94 -2.33 -29.17 8.48
CA ASN A 94 -2.73 -28.52 7.21
C ASN A 94 -1.62 -28.09 6.24
N SER A 95 -0.97 -29.08 5.62
CA SER A 95 -0.24 -28.89 4.37
C SER A 95 -1.25 -28.81 3.21
N SER A 96 -1.73 -27.61 2.89
CA SER A 96 -2.44 -27.35 1.63
C SER A 96 -1.45 -26.73 0.66
N LEU A 97 -0.92 -27.58 -0.23
CA LEU A 97 -0.07 -27.28 -1.40
C LEU A 97 0.58 -25.89 -1.40
N ALA A 98 1.75 -25.78 -0.77
CA ALA A 98 2.75 -24.82 -1.24
C ALA A 98 3.20 -25.30 -2.62
N ALA A 99 2.48 -24.89 -3.67
CA ALA A 99 3.00 -25.01 -5.03
C ALA A 99 4.35 -24.29 -5.03
N GLU A 100 5.42 -25.04 -5.25
CA GLU A 100 6.76 -24.50 -5.39
C GLU A 100 6.71 -23.51 -6.55
N ILE A 101 6.81 -22.21 -6.25
CA ILE A 101 6.72 -21.15 -7.25
C ILE A 101 8.02 -21.20 -8.05
N ASP A 102 7.96 -21.69 -9.28
CA ASP A 102 9.10 -21.67 -10.20
C ASP A 102 9.46 -20.21 -10.55
N LEU A 103 10.55 -19.72 -9.95
CA LEU A 103 11.12 -18.39 -10.17
C LEU A 103 12.20 -18.39 -11.26
N SER A 104 12.22 -19.39 -12.14
CA SER A 104 13.12 -19.38 -13.30
C SER A 104 12.89 -18.13 -14.18
N PRO A 105 13.94 -17.60 -14.84
CA PRO A 105 13.83 -16.41 -15.69
C PRO A 105 12.73 -16.51 -16.74
N ASP A 106 12.53 -17.69 -17.30
CA ASP A 106 11.50 -17.95 -18.32
C ASP A 106 10.09 -17.84 -17.76
N LYS A 107 9.85 -18.37 -16.55
CA LYS A 107 8.55 -18.22 -15.86
C LYS A 107 8.28 -16.79 -15.40
N ILE A 108 9.31 -16.07 -14.96
CA ILE A 108 9.17 -14.64 -14.63
C ILE A 108 8.86 -13.83 -15.90
N LYS A 109 9.50 -14.14 -17.03
CA LYS A 109 9.24 -13.48 -18.32
C LYS A 109 7.81 -13.76 -18.79
N GLU A 110 7.38 -15.02 -18.76
CA GLU A 110 6.02 -15.45 -19.07
C GLU A 110 4.99 -14.67 -18.23
N PHE A 111 5.18 -14.64 -16.90
CA PHE A 111 4.34 -13.90 -15.97
C PHE A 111 4.23 -12.40 -16.29
N LYS A 112 5.36 -11.75 -16.61
CA LYS A 112 5.38 -10.31 -16.95
C LYS A 112 4.70 -10.03 -18.29
N THR A 113 4.79 -10.93 -19.27
CA THR A 113 4.19 -10.74 -20.60
C THR A 113 2.69 -10.96 -20.64
N GLN A 114 2.16 -11.83 -19.77
CA GLN A 114 0.73 -12.18 -19.76
C GLN A 114 -0.13 -11.16 -19.00
N ARG A 115 0.48 -10.19 -18.31
CA ARG A 115 -0.24 -9.24 -17.46
C ARG A 115 -0.14 -7.82 -17.98
N PRO A 116 -1.25 -7.06 -17.97
CA PRO A 116 -1.20 -5.65 -18.29
C PRO A 116 -0.31 -4.92 -17.28
N THR A 117 0.47 -3.96 -17.78
CA THR A 117 1.29 -3.09 -16.93
C THR A 117 0.45 -1.92 -16.45
N TYR A 118 0.58 -1.58 -15.16
CA TYR A 118 -0.07 -0.40 -14.63
C TYR A 118 0.49 0.86 -15.31
N PRO A 119 -0.38 1.86 -15.59
CA PRO A 119 0.08 3.12 -16.13
C PRO A 119 1.02 3.82 -15.15
N ARG A 120 1.98 4.58 -15.68
CA ARG A 120 2.84 5.43 -14.84
C ARG A 120 1.98 6.51 -14.17
N PRO A 121 2.19 6.80 -12.87
CA PRO A 121 1.54 7.93 -12.22
C PRO A 121 1.81 9.22 -12.99
N GLN A 122 0.79 10.05 -13.17
CA GLN A 122 0.98 11.37 -13.76
C GLN A 122 1.68 12.30 -12.75
N SER A 123 2.67 13.05 -13.24
CA SER A 123 3.28 14.15 -12.48
C SER A 123 2.23 15.21 -12.17
N ALA A 124 2.30 15.85 -11.00
CA ALA A 124 1.60 17.11 -10.80
C ALA A 124 2.05 18.11 -11.88
N ALA A 125 1.10 18.87 -12.44
CA ALA A 125 1.43 19.92 -13.40
C ALA A 125 2.29 20.97 -12.68
N ILE A 126 3.54 21.13 -13.12
CA ILE A 126 4.38 22.24 -12.67
C ILE A 126 3.83 23.48 -13.35
N HIS A 127 2.95 24.22 -12.68
CA HIS A 127 2.62 25.57 -13.14
C HIS A 127 3.88 26.43 -13.00
N PRO A 128 4.45 26.97 -14.09
CA PRO A 128 5.55 27.91 -13.97
C PRO A 128 5.01 29.11 -13.20
N ARG A 129 5.61 29.41 -12.04
CA ARG A 129 5.41 30.71 -11.39
C ARG A 129 5.93 31.75 -12.36
N SER A 130 5.05 32.58 -12.90
CA SER A 130 5.42 33.84 -13.52
C SER A 130 6.17 34.66 -12.46
N LEU A 131 7.46 34.86 -12.69
CA LEU A 131 8.29 35.81 -11.93
C LEU A 131 7.97 37.24 -12.36
#